data_AF-A0A8T0RW65-F1
#
_entry.id   AF-A0A8T0RW65-F1
#
_cell.length_a   1.000
_cell.length_b   1.000
_cell.length_c   1.000
_cell.angle_alpha   90.00
_cell.angle_beta   90.00
_cell.angle_gamma   90.00
#
_symmetry.space_group_name_H-M   'P 1'
#
loop_
_entity.id
_entity.type
_entity.pdbx_description
1 polymer ?
#
loop_
_entity_poly.entity_id
_entity_poly.type
_entity_poly.pdbx_seq_one_letter_code
_entity_poly.pdbx_strand_id
1 'polypeptide(L)'
;MTNCLSTIQIFRTSYAFRNREYPIGNGKALQFVYGSKQVFTQGGILATTATTNLYRSWRFKEAMKDIMSQCCSPDEVIFGPDFHQSLYCHLLCGLMYSDEVQFVFSPFAHSLVHAFHTLVEVWEDLCADIRHGVLSKRITTPSIRQAVLKILRPNPELASAIYNKCQNLSSWYGVIPALWSNAKYIYGIMTGSMEPYLKKLRHYAGHLPLMSADYGASEGWVGSNVNPTLPPEEVTYAVLPNIAYFEFIPLEKPKGEEMENSSSIHYIESEPVGLTEVEVGKIYEVVITNFAGLYRYRLGDIVKIAGFHNSTPELQFICRRSLVLSINIDKNTEKDLQLAVEEAEKLLAEEKLEVVDFTSLVDRASDPGHYVIFWELSSGNASEELLSSCVNSMDLAFVDAGYVGSRKIKTIGALELRVLRKGTFGQVMNHYLSLGGAVSQFKTPRFVSQSNSKVLQILNRNVTQSYFSTA
;
A
#
# COMPACT_ATOMS: atom_id res chain seq x y z
N MET A 1 8.40 -15.46 12.91
CA MET A 1 9.64 -15.46 12.12
C MET A 1 10.37 -14.13 12.25
N THR A 2 9.70 -12.98 12.14
CA THR A 2 10.31 -11.67 12.43
C THR A 2 10.77 -11.55 13.89
N ASN A 3 12.06 -11.24 14.11
CA ASN A 3 12.65 -11.03 15.43
C ASN A 3 12.34 -9.60 15.92
N CYS A 4 11.85 -9.49 17.16
CA CYS A 4 11.52 -8.20 17.78
C CYS A 4 12.75 -7.28 17.91
N LEU A 5 13.95 -7.85 18.16
CA LEU A 5 15.18 -7.07 18.29
C LEU A 5 15.62 -6.45 16.96
N SER A 6 15.64 -7.22 15.86
CA SER A 6 15.98 -6.67 14.54
C SER A 6 14.98 -5.63 14.06
N THR A 7 13.69 -5.82 14.40
CA THR A 7 12.65 -4.82 14.13
C THR A 7 12.91 -3.51 14.86
N ILE A 8 13.20 -3.57 16.17
CA ILE A 8 13.51 -2.37 16.96
C ILE A 8 14.76 -1.68 16.42
N GLN A 9 15.78 -2.45 16.03
CA GLN A 9 17.00 -1.90 15.43
C GLN A 9 16.69 -1.12 14.15
N ILE A 10 15.92 -1.69 13.22
CA ILE A 10 15.55 -1.03 11.96
C ILE A 10 14.77 0.26 12.22
N PHE A 11 13.78 0.21 13.11
CA PHE A 11 12.97 1.38 13.40
C PHE A 11 13.79 2.49 14.07
N ARG A 12 14.77 2.14 14.92
CA ARG A 12 15.71 3.11 15.50
C ARG A 12 16.67 3.68 14.46
N THR A 13 17.22 2.85 13.57
CA THR A 13 18.08 3.29 12.48
C THR A 13 17.34 4.28 11.58
N SER A 14 16.19 3.88 11.05
CA SER A 14 15.42 4.72 10.14
C SER A 14 14.91 5.99 10.82
N TYR A 15 14.52 5.90 12.10
CA TYR A 15 14.17 7.06 12.91
C TYR A 15 15.31 8.07 13.04
N ALA A 16 16.56 7.64 13.23
CA ALA A 16 17.69 8.56 13.33
C ALA A 16 17.86 9.42 12.07
N PHE A 17 17.71 8.83 10.88
CA PHE A 17 17.73 9.57 9.61
C PHE A 17 16.50 10.47 9.46
N ARG A 18 15.30 9.95 9.73
CA ARG A 18 14.06 10.75 9.66
C ARG A 18 14.08 11.96 10.59
N ASN A 19 14.47 11.76 11.84
CA ASN A 19 14.44 12.81 12.86
C ASN A 19 15.55 13.85 12.64
N ARG A 20 16.62 13.51 11.92
CA ARG A 20 17.63 14.48 11.49
C ARG A 20 17.05 15.47 10.47
N GLU A 21 16.30 14.97 9.49
CA GLU A 21 15.74 15.80 8.40
C GLU A 21 14.41 16.47 8.79
N TYR A 22 13.57 15.75 9.53
CA TYR A 22 12.26 16.19 10.00
C TYR A 22 12.13 15.96 11.51
N PRO A 23 12.71 16.84 12.34
CA PRO A 23 12.68 16.69 13.79
C PRO A 23 11.24 16.70 14.31
N ILE A 24 10.89 15.67 15.09
CA ILE A 24 9.60 15.60 15.80
C ILE A 24 9.80 15.97 17.27
N GLY A 25 8.79 16.64 17.85
CA GLY A 25 8.78 16.97 19.27
C GLY A 25 8.21 15.83 20.13
N ASN A 26 8.11 16.08 21.43
CA ASN A 26 7.37 15.21 22.33
C ASN A 26 5.87 15.26 21.96
N GLY A 27 5.39 14.19 21.33
CA GLY A 27 4.00 14.07 20.91
C GLY A 27 3.63 12.64 20.56
N LYS A 28 2.55 12.50 19.79
CA LYS A 28 1.96 11.23 19.39
C LYS A 28 1.99 11.04 17.88
N ALA A 29 1.72 9.82 17.46
CA ALA A 29 1.54 9.42 16.08
C ALA A 29 0.07 9.03 15.86
N LEU A 30 -0.55 9.59 14.82
CA LEU A 30 -1.83 9.09 14.33
C LEU A 30 -1.55 7.83 13.52
N GLN A 31 -1.75 6.66 14.13
CA GLN A 31 -1.47 5.37 13.50
C GLN A 31 -2.76 4.63 13.14
N PHE A 32 -2.91 4.26 11.87
CA PHE A 32 -3.96 3.38 11.39
C PHE A 32 -3.43 1.94 11.33
N VAL A 33 -3.35 1.31 12.50
CA VAL A 33 -2.77 -0.03 12.68
C VAL A 33 -3.80 -0.99 13.24
N TYR A 34 -3.91 -2.16 12.63
CA TYR A 34 -4.93 -3.16 12.96
C TYR A 34 -4.29 -4.50 13.28
N GLY A 35 -4.57 -5.01 14.46
CA GLY A 35 -4.18 -6.35 14.87
C GLY A 35 -5.08 -7.41 14.26
N SER A 36 -4.51 -8.56 13.91
CA SER A 36 -5.21 -9.72 13.41
C SER A 36 -5.57 -10.70 14.52
N LYS A 37 -6.48 -11.63 14.21
CA LYS A 37 -6.76 -12.78 15.07
C LYS A 37 -5.49 -13.61 15.27
N GLN A 38 -5.36 -14.16 16.47
CA GLN A 38 -4.33 -15.12 16.83
C GLN A 38 -4.93 -16.53 16.77
N VAL A 39 -4.25 -17.45 16.09
CA VAL A 39 -4.65 -18.85 15.99
C VAL A 39 -3.50 -19.74 16.46
N PHE A 40 -3.81 -20.88 17.06
CA PHE A 40 -2.81 -21.88 17.42
C PHE A 40 -2.79 -22.98 16.36
N THR A 41 -1.59 -23.40 15.96
CA THR A 41 -1.43 -24.59 15.12
C THR A 41 -1.86 -25.84 15.91
N GLN A 42 -2.05 -26.97 15.22
CA GLN A 42 -2.31 -28.25 15.89
C GLN A 42 -1.22 -28.62 16.91
N GLY A 43 0.03 -28.18 16.66
CA GLY A 43 1.16 -28.35 17.58
C GLY A 43 1.27 -27.29 18.69
N GLY A 44 0.28 -26.42 18.87
CA GLY A 44 0.25 -25.42 19.94
C GLY A 44 1.10 -24.17 19.69
N ILE A 45 1.62 -23.97 18.48
CA ILE A 45 2.39 -22.77 18.13
C ILE A 45 1.45 -21.64 17.74
N LEU A 46 1.68 -20.45 18.28
CA LEU A 46 0.92 -19.25 17.94
C LEU A 46 1.25 -18.78 16.51
N ALA A 47 0.24 -18.67 15.65
CA ALA A 47 0.31 -18.12 14.31
C ALA A 47 -0.58 -16.86 14.19
N THR A 48 0.02 -15.78 13.71
CA THR A 48 -0.64 -14.48 13.44
C THR A 48 0.30 -13.62 12.60
N THR A 49 -0.11 -12.41 12.19
CA THR A 49 0.77 -11.52 11.42
C THR A 49 1.97 -11.05 12.24
N ALA A 50 3.10 -10.79 11.57
CA ALA A 50 4.29 -10.24 12.20
C ALA A 50 3.99 -8.95 12.98
N THR A 51 3.21 -8.05 12.37
CA THR A 51 2.79 -6.77 12.97
C THR A 51 1.94 -6.96 14.23
N THR A 52 1.01 -7.92 14.25
CA THR A 52 0.20 -8.20 15.44
C THR A 52 1.05 -8.65 16.62
N ASN A 53 2.01 -9.55 16.37
CA ASN A 53 2.95 -9.98 17.41
C ASN A 53 3.83 -8.83 17.90
N LEU A 54 4.28 -7.95 17.00
CA LEU A 54 5.08 -6.78 17.37
C LEU A 54 4.29 -5.79 18.21
N TYR A 55 3.09 -5.38 17.78
CA TYR A 55 2.28 -4.39 18.49
C TYR A 55 1.85 -4.87 19.88
N ARG A 56 1.73 -6.19 20.10
CA ARG A 56 1.44 -6.76 21.43
C ARG A 56 2.67 -6.85 22.35
N SER A 57 3.88 -6.75 21.81
CA SER A 57 5.11 -6.88 22.58
C SER A 57 5.35 -5.64 23.46
N TRP A 58 5.57 -5.86 24.76
CA TRP A 58 5.92 -4.79 25.69
C TRP A 58 7.24 -4.09 25.30
N ARG A 59 8.24 -4.86 24.84
CA ARG A 59 9.54 -4.33 24.39
C ARG A 59 9.38 -3.40 23.19
N PHE A 60 8.48 -3.76 22.28
CA PHE A 60 8.17 -2.92 21.13
C PHE A 60 7.52 -1.62 21.58
N LYS A 61 6.53 -1.69 22.49
CA LYS A 61 5.86 -0.50 23.02
C LYS A 61 6.82 0.46 23.72
N GLU A 62 7.77 -0.05 24.52
CA GLU A 62 8.81 0.78 25.11
C GLU A 62 9.71 1.40 24.05
N ALA A 63 10.20 0.61 23.09
CA ALA A 63 11.02 1.13 22.01
C ALA A 63 10.32 2.21 21.18
N MET A 64 8.99 2.12 21.00
CA MET A 64 8.21 3.16 20.31
C MET A 64 8.14 4.46 21.12
N LYS A 65 8.27 4.43 22.45
CA LYS A 65 8.41 5.64 23.26
C LYS A 65 9.77 6.31 23.01
N ASP A 66 10.83 5.51 22.93
CA ASP A 66 12.20 6.02 22.71
C ASP A 66 12.34 6.77 21.37
N ILE A 67 11.58 6.35 20.35
CA ILE A 67 11.57 6.99 19.02
C ILE A 67 10.38 7.93 18.81
N MET A 68 9.71 8.37 19.89
CA MET A 68 8.59 9.32 19.87
C MET A 68 7.43 8.91 18.93
N SER A 69 7.15 7.61 18.85
CA SER A 69 6.15 6.97 17.97
C SER A 69 4.96 6.39 18.77
N GLN A 70 4.53 7.07 19.83
CA GLN A 70 3.40 6.60 20.64
C GLN A 70 2.08 6.79 19.90
N CYS A 71 1.27 5.74 19.79
CA CYS A 71 -0.03 5.80 19.11
C CYS A 71 -1.05 6.67 19.88
N CYS A 72 -1.87 7.43 19.15
CA CYS A 72 -3.05 8.12 19.71
C CYS A 72 -4.11 7.15 20.24
N SER A 73 -4.20 5.95 19.66
CA SER A 73 -5.28 5.01 19.90
C SER A 73 -4.90 3.97 20.97
N PRO A 74 -5.85 3.59 21.84
CA PRO A 74 -5.61 2.54 22.83
C PRO A 74 -5.54 1.15 22.18
N ASP A 75 -4.97 0.19 22.91
CA ASP A 75 -4.81 -1.20 22.44
C ASP A 75 -6.15 -1.82 22.02
N GLU A 76 -7.25 -1.54 22.73
CA GLU A 76 -8.57 -2.08 22.41
C GLU A 76 -9.06 -1.62 21.04
N VAL A 77 -8.65 -0.44 20.57
CA VAL A 77 -8.94 0.04 19.21
C VAL A 77 -8.04 -0.69 18.20
N ILE A 78 -6.74 -0.81 18.48
CA ILE A 78 -5.77 -1.47 17.60
C ILE A 78 -6.13 -2.95 17.39
N PHE A 79 -6.50 -3.64 18.45
CA PHE A 79 -6.85 -5.07 18.46
C PHE A 79 -8.37 -5.31 18.43
N GLY A 80 -9.13 -4.29 18.01
CA GLY A 80 -10.57 -4.37 17.85
C GLY A 80 -10.97 -5.46 16.85
N PRO A 81 -12.06 -6.20 17.09
CA PRO A 81 -12.51 -7.26 16.19
C PRO A 81 -13.21 -6.72 14.94
N ASP A 82 -13.69 -5.48 14.97
CA ASP A 82 -14.40 -4.82 13.88
C ASP A 82 -13.55 -3.68 13.32
N PHE A 83 -13.16 -3.84 12.05
CA PHE A 83 -12.33 -2.88 11.34
C PHE A 83 -12.95 -1.48 11.25
N HIS A 84 -14.24 -1.39 10.90
CA HIS A 84 -14.90 -0.11 10.69
C HIS A 84 -15.05 0.66 12.01
N GLN A 85 -15.30 -0.05 13.11
CA GLN A 85 -15.32 0.53 14.45
C GLN A 85 -13.92 1.01 14.86
N SER A 86 -12.89 0.19 14.65
CA SER A 86 -11.50 0.55 14.93
C SER A 86 -11.05 1.76 14.11
N LEU A 87 -11.35 1.82 12.81
CA LEU A 87 -11.01 2.96 11.95
C LEU A 87 -11.69 4.26 12.43
N TYR A 88 -12.99 4.20 12.73
CA TYR A 88 -13.70 5.35 13.28
C TYR A 88 -13.06 5.84 14.58
N CYS A 89 -12.72 4.91 15.48
CA CYS A 89 -12.07 5.25 16.74
C CYS A 89 -10.62 5.73 16.59
N HIS A 90 -9.87 5.25 15.58
CA HIS A 90 -8.54 5.80 15.25
C HIS A 90 -8.65 7.27 14.86
N LEU A 91 -9.59 7.62 13.97
CA LEU A 91 -9.85 9.00 13.56
C LEU A 91 -10.27 9.86 14.76
N LEU A 92 -11.20 9.38 15.59
CA LEU A 92 -11.66 10.09 16.78
C LEU A 92 -10.52 10.36 17.77
N CYS A 93 -9.71 9.34 18.09
CA CYS A 93 -8.54 9.51 18.96
C CYS A 93 -7.54 10.50 18.35
N GLY A 94 -7.30 10.42 17.04
CA GLY A 94 -6.41 11.34 16.32
C GLY A 94 -6.87 12.79 16.43
N LEU A 95 -8.18 13.06 16.30
CA LEU A 95 -8.74 14.41 16.41
C LEU A 95 -8.67 14.95 17.84
N MET A 96 -8.90 14.10 18.84
CA MET A 96 -8.80 14.48 20.25
C MET A 96 -7.37 14.85 20.67
N TYR A 97 -6.38 14.19 20.09
CA TYR A 97 -4.95 14.49 20.29
C TYR A 97 -4.39 15.36 19.17
N SER A 98 -5.21 16.16 18.49
CA SER A 98 -4.82 16.87 17.26
C SER A 98 -3.58 17.75 17.41
N ASP A 99 -3.42 18.40 18.57
CA ASP A 99 -2.26 19.25 18.90
C ASP A 99 -1.00 18.43 19.24
N GLU A 100 -1.13 17.15 19.59
CA GLU A 100 0.02 16.30 19.94
C GLU A 100 0.56 15.51 18.73
N VAL A 101 -0.22 15.37 17.65
CA VAL A 101 0.17 14.54 16.49
C VAL A 101 1.37 15.16 15.76
N GLN A 102 2.49 14.42 15.74
CA GLN A 102 3.73 14.79 15.06
C GLN A 102 3.88 14.16 13.68
N PHE A 103 3.21 13.03 13.43
CA PHE A 103 3.18 12.39 12.11
C PHE A 103 2.00 11.43 11.99
N VAL A 104 1.66 11.10 10.75
CA VAL A 104 0.61 10.12 10.41
C VAL A 104 1.26 8.86 9.87
N PHE A 105 0.79 7.69 10.31
CA PHE A 105 1.36 6.41 9.93
C PHE A 105 0.32 5.33 9.62
N SER A 106 0.65 4.49 8.66
CA SER A 106 0.02 3.20 8.42
C SER A 106 1.04 2.27 7.75
N PRO A 107 0.95 0.94 7.89
CA PRO A 107 1.82 0.02 7.15
C PRO A 107 1.79 0.25 5.64
N PHE A 108 0.64 0.59 5.06
CA PHE A 108 0.45 0.72 3.61
C PHE A 108 -0.30 2.01 3.24
N ALA A 109 0.10 2.62 2.10
CA ALA A 109 -0.53 3.83 1.57
C ALA A 109 -2.04 3.68 1.32
N HIS A 110 -2.48 2.51 0.83
CA HIS A 110 -3.89 2.17 0.66
C HIS A 110 -4.71 2.47 1.93
N SER A 111 -4.23 2.02 3.09
CA SER A 111 -4.93 2.22 4.36
C SER A 111 -4.99 3.67 4.81
N LEU A 112 -4.00 4.51 4.44
CA LEU A 112 -4.06 5.95 4.68
C LEU A 112 -5.15 6.60 3.82
N VAL A 113 -5.14 6.31 2.52
CA VAL A 113 -6.16 6.83 1.60
C VAL A 113 -7.55 6.39 2.04
N HIS A 114 -7.71 5.12 2.41
CA HIS A 114 -8.98 4.61 2.93
C HIS A 114 -9.42 5.32 4.21
N ALA A 115 -8.50 5.53 5.17
CA ALA A 115 -8.82 6.21 6.41
C ALA A 115 -9.26 7.68 6.20
N PHE A 116 -8.57 8.41 5.33
CA PHE A 116 -8.93 9.79 5.02
C PHE A 116 -10.17 9.88 4.13
N HIS A 117 -10.43 8.91 3.26
CA HIS A 117 -11.70 8.80 2.56
C HIS A 117 -12.86 8.61 3.56
N THR A 118 -12.72 7.70 4.53
CA THR A 118 -13.71 7.52 5.59
C THR A 118 -13.89 8.78 6.44
N LEU A 119 -12.81 9.51 6.75
CA LEU A 119 -12.90 10.79 7.44
C LEU A 119 -13.82 11.77 6.69
N VAL A 120 -13.66 11.89 5.37
CA VAL A 120 -14.52 12.74 4.53
C VAL A 120 -16.00 12.35 4.64
N GLU A 121 -16.30 11.07 4.82
CA GLU A 121 -17.68 10.59 4.95
C GLU A 121 -18.28 10.80 6.34
N VAL A 122 -17.46 10.81 7.39
CA VAL A 122 -17.94 10.72 8.80
C VAL A 122 -17.49 11.88 9.69
N TRP A 123 -16.86 12.92 9.15
CA TRP A 123 -16.29 14.02 9.94
C TRP A 123 -17.34 14.77 10.79
N GLU A 124 -18.58 14.91 10.32
CA GLU A 124 -19.66 15.55 11.07
C GLU A 124 -20.03 14.73 12.31
N ASP A 125 -20.14 13.41 12.16
CA ASP A 125 -20.36 12.48 13.28
C ASP A 125 -19.21 12.60 14.30
N LEU A 126 -17.96 12.62 13.82
CA LEU A 126 -16.78 12.76 14.70
C LEU A 126 -16.81 14.08 15.48
N CYS A 127 -17.20 15.19 14.83
CA CYS A 127 -17.36 16.48 15.50
C CYS A 127 -18.49 16.43 16.55
N ALA A 128 -19.60 15.76 16.25
CA ALA A 128 -20.73 15.60 17.18
C ALA A 128 -20.33 14.78 18.41
N ASP A 129 -19.58 13.70 18.22
CA ASP A 129 -19.05 12.84 19.29
C ASP A 129 -18.11 13.64 20.22
N ILE A 130 -17.19 14.42 19.66
CA ILE A 130 -16.27 15.29 20.42
C ILE A 130 -17.04 16.37 21.18
N ARG A 131 -18.00 17.05 20.51
CA ARG A 131 -18.78 18.15 21.09
C ARG A 131 -19.51 17.72 22.36
N HIS A 132 -20.20 16.59 22.30
CA HIS A 132 -21.05 16.12 23.39
C HIS A 132 -20.32 15.15 24.34
N GLY A 133 -19.14 14.66 23.95
CA GLY A 133 -18.42 13.61 24.69
C GLY A 133 -19.18 12.28 24.69
N VAL A 134 -20.04 12.04 23.69
CA VAL A 134 -20.86 10.83 23.56
C VAL A 134 -20.39 10.07 22.35
N LEU A 135 -19.92 8.84 22.57
CA LEU A 135 -19.46 7.99 21.48
C LEU A 135 -20.64 7.43 20.66
N SER A 136 -20.53 7.51 19.34
CA SER A 136 -21.52 7.08 18.36
C SER A 136 -22.01 5.65 18.61
N LYS A 137 -23.32 5.44 18.37
CA LYS A 137 -23.98 4.12 18.46
C LYS A 137 -23.43 3.11 17.45
N ARG A 138 -22.69 3.56 16.44
CA ARG A 138 -21.95 2.71 15.50
C ARG A 138 -20.89 1.85 16.21
N ILE A 139 -20.36 2.31 17.34
CA ILE A 139 -19.38 1.57 18.13
C ILE A 139 -20.10 0.64 19.10
N THR A 140 -20.33 -0.59 18.66
CA THR A 140 -21.05 -1.62 19.42
C THR A 140 -20.11 -2.49 20.26
N THR A 141 -18.83 -2.57 19.90
CA THR A 141 -17.84 -3.41 20.59
C THR A 141 -17.57 -2.88 22.00
N PRO A 142 -17.90 -3.63 23.08
CA PRO A 142 -17.81 -3.10 24.45
C PRO A 142 -16.40 -2.67 24.88
N SER A 143 -15.36 -3.43 24.52
CA SER A 143 -13.96 -3.12 24.87
C SER A 143 -13.50 -1.81 24.23
N ILE A 144 -13.76 -1.63 22.94
CA ILE A 144 -13.47 -0.37 22.22
C ILE A 144 -14.22 0.79 22.89
N ARG A 145 -15.53 0.61 23.13
CA ARG A 145 -16.38 1.65 23.73
C ARG A 145 -15.85 2.10 25.09
N GLN A 146 -15.51 1.15 25.96
CA GLN A 146 -14.97 1.44 27.29
C GLN A 146 -13.60 2.14 27.22
N ALA A 147 -12.71 1.72 26.33
CA ALA A 147 -11.40 2.32 26.17
C ALA A 147 -11.49 3.77 25.66
N VAL A 148 -12.30 4.02 24.63
CA VAL A 148 -12.47 5.34 24.03
C VAL A 148 -13.18 6.30 24.98
N LEU A 149 -14.20 5.86 25.73
CA LEU A 149 -14.90 6.71 26.71
C LEU A 149 -14.02 7.16 27.90
N LYS A 150 -12.91 6.46 28.17
CA LYS A 150 -11.92 6.94 29.16
C LYS A 150 -11.20 8.19 28.68
N ILE A 151 -11.02 8.32 27.36
CA ILE A 151 -10.32 9.42 26.71
C ILE A 151 -11.32 10.52 26.33
N LEU A 152 -12.50 10.15 25.81
CA LEU A 152 -13.50 11.08 25.28
C LEU A 152 -14.07 11.96 26.39
N ARG A 153 -13.96 13.28 26.19
CA ARG A 153 -14.51 14.31 27.07
C ARG A 153 -15.25 15.33 26.21
N PRO A 154 -16.38 15.90 26.67
CA PRO A 154 -17.07 16.94 25.93
C PRO A 154 -16.12 18.12 25.67
N ASN A 155 -15.89 18.44 24.41
CA ASN A 155 -15.03 19.56 23.99
C ASN A 155 -15.66 20.31 22.80
N PRO A 156 -16.63 21.21 23.07
CA PRO A 156 -17.33 21.97 22.02
C PRO A 156 -16.41 22.90 21.22
N GLU A 157 -15.34 23.41 21.83
CA GLU A 157 -14.37 24.29 21.19
C GLU A 157 -13.57 23.55 20.13
N LEU A 158 -12.98 22.40 20.49
CA LEU A 158 -12.27 21.53 19.55
C LEU A 158 -13.18 21.08 18.40
N ALA A 159 -14.40 20.65 18.72
CA ALA A 159 -15.37 20.24 17.72
C ALA A 159 -15.71 21.38 16.73
N SER A 160 -15.89 22.61 17.23
CA SER A 160 -16.15 23.78 16.38
C SER A 160 -14.93 24.14 15.52
N ALA A 161 -13.72 24.05 16.08
CA ALA A 161 -12.49 24.31 15.35
C ALA A 161 -12.27 23.29 14.21
N ILE A 162 -12.45 22.00 14.47
CA ILE A 162 -12.40 20.94 13.45
C ILE A 162 -13.48 21.18 12.40
N TYR A 163 -14.71 21.48 12.83
CA TYR A 163 -15.82 21.69 11.91
C TYR A 163 -15.55 22.83 10.93
N ASN A 164 -15.09 23.98 11.44
CA ASN A 164 -14.72 25.14 10.64
C ASN A 164 -13.55 24.83 9.69
N LYS A 165 -12.55 24.07 10.14
CA LYS A 165 -11.44 23.63 9.28
C LYS A 165 -11.97 22.78 8.12
N CYS A 166 -12.77 21.74 8.41
CA CYS A 166 -13.33 20.86 7.39
C CYS A 166 -14.21 21.61 6.37
N GLN A 167 -15.08 22.52 6.83
CA GLN A 167 -15.94 23.29 5.93
C GLN A 167 -15.16 24.23 4.99
N ASN A 168 -14.03 24.77 5.44
CA ASN A 168 -13.22 25.70 4.67
C ASN A 168 -12.25 25.01 3.70
N LEU A 169 -12.14 23.68 3.73
CA LEU A 169 -11.28 22.94 2.81
C LEU A 169 -11.96 22.77 1.45
N SER A 170 -11.30 23.20 0.39
CA SER A 170 -11.73 22.91 -0.98
C SER A 170 -11.26 21.52 -1.38
N SER A 171 -12.21 20.65 -1.76
CA SER A 171 -11.94 19.27 -2.20
C SER A 171 -11.13 18.42 -1.19
N TRP A 172 -11.07 18.79 0.09
CA TRP A 172 -10.24 18.10 1.11
C TRP A 172 -8.72 18.14 0.85
N TYR A 173 -8.24 19.05 0.02
CA TYR A 173 -6.82 19.23 -0.23
C TYR A 173 -6.10 19.69 1.06
N GLY A 174 -5.02 19.03 1.45
CA GLY A 174 -4.26 19.38 2.66
C GLY A 174 -5.04 19.16 3.96
N VAL A 175 -6.03 18.26 3.98
CA VAL A 175 -6.81 17.95 5.19
C VAL A 175 -5.93 17.53 6.36
N ILE A 176 -4.80 16.83 6.09
CA ILE A 176 -3.91 16.33 7.14
C ILE A 176 -3.25 17.50 7.89
N PRO A 177 -2.47 18.38 7.25
CA PRO A 177 -1.90 19.53 7.96
C PRO A 177 -2.95 20.52 8.49
N ALA A 178 -4.16 20.58 7.91
CA ALA A 178 -5.23 21.42 8.44
C ALA A 178 -5.71 20.93 9.82
N LEU A 179 -5.96 19.62 9.95
CA LEU A 179 -6.45 19.01 11.18
C LEU A 179 -5.34 18.75 12.21
N TRP A 180 -4.16 18.34 11.75
CA TRP A 180 -2.99 18.01 12.57
C TRP A 180 -1.82 18.93 12.23
N SER A 181 -1.92 20.19 12.64
CA SER A 181 -0.96 21.25 12.25
C SER A 181 0.49 21.02 12.70
N ASN A 182 0.72 20.15 13.67
CA ASN A 182 2.05 19.77 14.13
C ASN A 182 2.66 18.58 13.37
N ALA A 183 1.91 17.95 12.47
CA ALA A 183 2.40 16.84 11.67
C ALA A 183 3.57 17.27 10.78
N LYS A 184 4.65 16.48 10.75
CA LYS A 184 5.87 16.75 9.98
C LYS A 184 5.97 15.96 8.70
N TYR A 185 5.39 14.77 8.67
CA TYR A 185 5.42 13.87 7.51
C TYR A 185 4.32 12.82 7.59
N ILE A 186 4.10 12.14 6.48
CA ILE A 186 3.25 10.95 6.39
C ILE A 186 4.15 9.74 6.10
N TYR A 187 3.99 8.69 6.90
CA TYR A 187 4.88 7.54 6.92
C TYR A 187 4.15 6.24 6.60
N GLY A 188 4.73 5.38 5.77
CA GLY A 188 4.15 4.08 5.43
C GLY A 188 4.80 3.46 4.19
N ILE A 189 4.50 2.22 3.85
CA ILE A 189 5.02 1.62 2.61
C ILE A 189 4.28 2.23 1.43
N MET A 190 5.06 2.80 0.51
CA MET A 190 4.59 3.65 -0.59
C MET A 190 5.14 3.23 -1.97
N THR A 191 5.89 2.15 -2.04
CA THR A 191 6.51 1.61 -3.26
C THR A 191 5.71 0.45 -3.87
N GLY A 192 5.97 0.13 -5.15
CA GLY A 192 5.36 -1.00 -5.84
C GLY A 192 3.85 -0.84 -5.97
N SER A 193 3.07 -1.86 -5.58
CA SER A 193 1.59 -1.82 -5.59
C SER A 193 0.97 -0.66 -4.79
N MET A 194 1.76 0.09 -4.00
CA MET A 194 1.29 1.24 -3.24
C MET A 194 1.42 2.59 -3.98
N GLU A 195 2.22 2.64 -5.06
CA GLU A 195 2.38 3.84 -5.91
C GLU A 195 1.05 4.43 -6.43
N PRO A 196 0.03 3.64 -6.81
CA PRO A 196 -1.26 4.19 -7.24
C PRO A 196 -1.93 5.15 -6.25
N TYR A 197 -1.66 4.96 -4.96
CA TYR A 197 -2.30 5.75 -3.90
C TYR A 197 -1.58 7.09 -3.65
N LEU A 198 -0.40 7.31 -4.23
CA LEU A 198 0.42 8.49 -3.94
C LEU A 198 -0.22 9.78 -4.41
N LYS A 199 -0.86 9.80 -5.58
CA LYS A 199 -1.59 10.98 -6.08
C LYS A 199 -2.64 11.44 -5.07
N LYS A 200 -3.50 10.53 -4.61
CA LYS A 200 -4.54 10.85 -3.62
C LYS A 200 -3.96 11.17 -2.25
N LEU A 201 -2.89 10.49 -1.84
CA LEU A 201 -2.25 10.75 -0.57
C LEU A 201 -1.57 12.14 -0.55
N ARG A 202 -0.89 12.55 -1.63
CA ARG A 202 -0.35 13.91 -1.81
C ARG A 202 -1.43 14.98 -1.71
N HIS A 203 -2.61 14.70 -2.30
CA HIS A 203 -3.77 15.58 -2.19
C HIS A 203 -4.17 15.81 -0.72
N TYR A 204 -4.26 14.75 0.09
CA TYR A 204 -4.55 14.89 1.52
C TYR A 204 -3.39 15.48 2.34
N ALA A 205 -2.15 15.21 1.93
CA ALA A 205 -0.93 15.68 2.58
C ALA A 205 -0.69 17.18 2.41
N GLY A 206 -1.13 17.76 1.29
CA GLY A 206 -0.82 19.14 0.93
C GLY A 206 0.70 19.34 0.82
N HIS A 207 1.28 20.08 1.76
CA HIS A 207 2.72 20.37 1.80
C HIS A 207 3.54 19.36 2.59
N LEU A 208 2.91 18.39 3.27
CA LEU A 208 3.64 17.41 4.08
C LEU A 208 4.37 16.39 3.19
N PRO A 209 5.65 16.07 3.46
CA PRO A 209 6.38 15.07 2.71
C PRO A 209 5.79 13.67 2.92
N LEU A 210 5.74 12.90 1.84
CA LEU A 210 5.41 11.48 1.84
C LEU A 210 6.70 10.68 1.98
N MET A 211 6.77 9.82 2.98
CA MET A 211 7.99 9.11 3.32
C MET A 211 7.76 7.61 3.37
N SER A 212 8.50 6.88 2.52
CA SER A 212 8.39 5.43 2.47
C SER A 212 9.04 4.78 3.69
N ALA A 213 8.33 3.81 4.27
CA ALA A 213 8.78 3.01 5.40
C ALA A 213 9.82 1.95 4.99
N ASP A 214 10.48 1.39 6.00
CA ASP A 214 11.54 0.39 5.87
C ASP A 214 11.11 -0.85 5.06
N TYR A 215 12.08 -1.49 4.41
CA TYR A 215 11.85 -2.62 3.51
C TYR A 215 12.00 -3.96 4.24
N GLY A 216 10.93 -4.76 4.23
CA GLY A 216 10.92 -6.11 4.79
C GLY A 216 9.67 -6.92 4.46
N ALA A 217 9.67 -8.16 4.93
CA ALA A 217 8.59 -9.13 4.78
C ALA A 217 8.37 -9.93 6.07
N SER A 218 7.44 -10.90 6.05
CA SER A 218 7.17 -11.76 7.21
C SER A 218 8.36 -12.70 7.52
N GLU A 219 9.11 -13.04 6.48
CA GLU A 219 10.31 -13.87 6.46
C GLU A 219 11.51 -13.13 7.09
N GLY A 220 11.55 -11.81 7.00
CA GLY A 220 12.63 -11.01 7.56
C GLY A 220 12.64 -9.58 7.04
N TRP A 221 13.33 -8.72 7.76
CA TRP A 221 13.64 -7.39 7.28
C TRP A 221 14.82 -7.41 6.31
N VAL A 222 14.91 -6.42 5.42
CA VAL A 222 15.97 -6.31 4.41
C VAL A 222 16.76 -5.02 4.58
N GLY A 223 16.11 -3.85 4.54
CA GLY A 223 16.81 -2.58 4.53
C GLY A 223 16.02 -1.42 5.15
N SER A 224 16.75 -0.38 5.52
CA SER A 224 16.19 0.85 6.08
C SER A 224 16.20 1.99 5.07
N ASN A 225 15.19 2.85 5.14
CA ASN A 225 15.24 4.12 4.39
C ASN A 225 16.18 5.09 5.10
N VAL A 226 17.36 5.33 4.50
CA VAL A 226 18.39 6.25 5.00
C VAL A 226 18.38 7.60 4.29
N ASN A 227 17.52 7.77 3.27
CA ASN A 227 17.37 8.98 2.47
C ASN A 227 15.91 9.48 2.56
N PRO A 228 15.43 9.94 3.73
CA PRO A 228 14.02 10.24 3.98
C PRO A 228 13.49 11.46 3.20
N THR A 229 14.36 12.20 2.51
CA THR A 229 14.01 13.34 1.65
C THR A 229 13.66 12.93 0.23
N LEU A 230 14.01 11.71 -0.19
CA LEU A 230 13.66 11.21 -1.51
C LEU A 230 12.15 11.00 -1.63
N PRO A 231 11.54 11.36 -2.78
CA PRO A 231 10.14 11.05 -3.01
C PRO A 231 9.94 9.52 -3.06
N PRO A 232 8.73 9.01 -2.76
CA PRO A 232 8.48 7.58 -2.74
C PRO A 232 8.87 6.80 -4.00
N GLU A 233 8.80 7.44 -5.18
CA GLU A 233 9.14 6.84 -6.48
C GLU A 233 10.66 6.61 -6.66
N GLU A 234 11.48 7.37 -5.95
CA GLU A 234 12.94 7.32 -6.03
C GLU A 234 13.57 6.71 -4.77
N VAL A 235 12.74 6.28 -3.81
CA VAL A 235 13.22 5.81 -2.52
C VAL A 235 14.13 4.58 -2.67
N THR A 236 15.18 4.57 -1.87
CA THR A 236 16.12 3.47 -1.77
C THR A 236 16.22 2.96 -0.34
N TYR A 237 16.58 1.69 -0.21
CA TYR A 237 16.68 0.99 1.07
C TYR A 237 18.08 0.45 1.26
N ALA A 238 18.83 1.01 2.20
CA ALA A 238 20.15 0.51 2.55
C ALA A 238 20.02 -0.82 3.29
N VAL A 239 20.61 -1.89 2.76
CA VAL A 239 20.57 -3.21 3.39
C VAL A 239 21.30 -3.14 4.74
N LEU A 240 20.70 -3.71 5.80
CA LEU A 240 21.38 -3.81 7.09
C LEU A 240 22.08 -5.18 7.19
N PRO A 241 23.41 -5.26 7.04
CA PRO A 241 24.11 -6.54 6.90
C PRO A 241 24.06 -7.44 8.14
N ASN A 242 23.69 -6.90 9.31
CA ASN A 242 23.72 -7.62 10.58
C ASN A 242 22.38 -8.30 10.93
N ILE A 243 21.31 -8.13 10.14
CA ILE A 243 19.98 -8.67 10.47
C ILE A 243 19.72 -10.04 9.84
N ALA A 244 20.41 -10.36 8.74
CA ALA A 244 20.35 -11.62 8.01
C ALA A 244 21.55 -11.70 7.04
N TYR A 245 21.79 -12.87 6.47
CA TYR A 245 22.70 -13.02 5.34
C TYR A 245 21.92 -12.88 4.03
N PHE A 246 22.43 -12.04 3.12
CA PHE A 246 21.74 -11.67 1.88
C PHE A 246 22.57 -12.12 0.67
N GLU A 247 21.89 -12.80 -0.24
CA GLU A 247 22.37 -13.16 -1.57
C GLU A 247 21.43 -12.54 -2.62
N PHE A 248 21.92 -12.38 -3.84
CA PHE A 248 21.21 -11.73 -4.93
C PHE A 248 21.34 -12.55 -6.20
N ILE A 249 20.24 -13.07 -6.73
CA ILE A 249 20.23 -13.78 -8.02
C ILE A 249 20.22 -12.72 -9.13
N PRO A 250 21.26 -12.63 -9.98
CA PRO A 250 21.25 -11.69 -11.10
C PRO A 250 20.13 -12.03 -12.08
N LEU A 251 19.41 -10.99 -12.52
CA LEU A 251 18.31 -11.13 -13.46
C LEU A 251 18.68 -10.44 -14.77
N GLU A 252 19.23 -11.21 -15.70
CA GLU A 252 19.55 -10.70 -17.03
C GLU A 252 18.36 -10.88 -17.98
N LYS A 253 18.08 -9.84 -18.78
CA LYS A 253 17.13 -9.97 -19.89
C LYS A 253 17.76 -10.86 -20.98
N PRO A 254 17.01 -11.82 -21.56
CA PRO A 254 17.51 -12.62 -22.67
C PRO A 254 17.98 -11.70 -23.82
N LYS A 255 19.11 -12.02 -24.44
CA LYS A 255 19.60 -11.35 -25.66
C LYS A 255 19.64 -12.38 -26.80
N GLY A 256 18.98 -12.09 -27.92
CA GLY A 256 19.03 -12.94 -29.13
C GLY A 256 17.91 -13.98 -29.26
N GLU A 257 18.18 -15.06 -30.02
CA GLU A 257 17.23 -16.08 -30.51
C GLU A 257 16.56 -16.95 -29.41
N GLU A 258 16.89 -16.75 -28.14
CA GLU A 258 16.31 -17.49 -27.00
C GLU A 258 14.88 -17.05 -26.60
N MET A 259 14.26 -16.13 -27.36
CA MET A 259 12.89 -15.66 -27.13
C MET A 259 11.80 -16.70 -27.41
N GLU A 260 12.07 -17.77 -28.17
CA GLU A 260 10.99 -18.60 -28.74
C GLU A 260 10.43 -19.70 -27.82
N ASN A 261 11.09 -20.06 -26.69
CA ASN A 261 10.80 -21.35 -26.03
C ASN A 261 10.46 -21.34 -24.54
N SER A 262 10.08 -20.23 -23.90
CA SER A 262 9.52 -20.35 -22.54
C SER A 262 8.48 -19.32 -22.12
N SER A 263 7.31 -19.83 -21.77
CA SER A 263 6.09 -19.15 -21.31
C SER A 263 6.08 -18.82 -19.81
N SER A 264 7.25 -18.82 -19.16
CA SER A 264 7.42 -18.36 -17.78
C SER A 264 8.61 -17.40 -17.69
N ILE A 265 8.76 -16.67 -16.59
CA ILE A 265 9.89 -15.75 -16.38
C ILE A 265 11.20 -16.55 -16.43
N HIS A 266 11.86 -16.59 -17.58
CA HIS A 266 13.28 -16.91 -17.66
C HIS A 266 14.04 -15.61 -17.78
N TYR A 267 14.30 -14.97 -16.63
CA TYR A 267 15.60 -14.32 -16.52
C TYR A 267 16.64 -15.43 -16.66
N ILE A 268 17.77 -15.15 -17.30
CA ILE A 268 18.91 -16.06 -17.22
C ILE A 268 19.41 -15.95 -15.79
N GLU A 269 18.92 -16.84 -14.92
CA GLU A 269 19.30 -16.90 -13.52
C GLU A 269 20.75 -17.40 -13.46
N SER A 270 21.63 -16.55 -12.97
CA SER A 270 23.00 -16.93 -12.65
C SER A 270 23.12 -17.34 -11.19
N GLU A 271 24.26 -17.92 -10.81
CA GLU A 271 24.56 -18.20 -9.41
C GLU A 271 24.37 -16.93 -8.54
N PRO A 272 23.74 -17.05 -7.36
CA PRO A 272 23.55 -15.91 -6.47
C PRO A 272 24.89 -15.30 -6.08
N VAL A 273 24.96 -13.97 -6.11
CA VAL A 273 26.13 -13.21 -5.65
C VAL A 273 25.90 -12.68 -4.23
N GLY A 274 26.96 -12.48 -3.46
CA GLY A 274 26.90 -11.92 -2.13
C GLY A 274 26.57 -10.42 -2.11
N LEU A 275 26.25 -9.91 -0.91
CA LEU A 275 25.89 -8.50 -0.68
C LEU A 275 26.91 -7.48 -1.26
N THR A 276 28.21 -7.82 -1.27
CA THR A 276 29.29 -6.93 -1.73
C THR A 276 29.61 -7.05 -3.21
N GLU A 277 29.00 -8.01 -3.91
CA GLU A 277 29.29 -8.35 -5.30
C GLU A 277 28.21 -7.83 -6.27
N VAL A 278 27.20 -7.14 -5.74
CA VAL A 278 26.14 -6.54 -6.56
C VAL A 278 26.64 -5.31 -7.30
N GLU A 279 26.10 -5.05 -8.48
CA GLU A 279 26.52 -3.95 -9.35
C GLU A 279 25.42 -2.90 -9.49
N VAL A 280 25.80 -1.62 -9.43
CA VAL A 280 24.88 -0.48 -9.62
C VAL A 280 24.18 -0.60 -10.98
N GLY A 281 22.86 -0.39 -10.99
CA GLY A 281 22.03 -0.44 -12.18
C GLY A 281 21.53 -1.83 -12.56
N LYS A 282 22.14 -2.91 -12.05
CA LYS A 282 21.68 -4.29 -12.29
C LYS A 282 20.46 -4.63 -11.43
N ILE A 283 19.69 -5.61 -11.93
CA ILE A 283 18.43 -6.09 -11.33
C ILE A 283 18.67 -7.47 -10.76
N TYR A 284 18.12 -7.72 -9.56
CA TYR A 284 18.33 -8.95 -8.81
C TYR A 284 17.04 -9.43 -8.15
N GLU A 285 16.94 -10.74 -7.90
CA GLU A 285 16.01 -11.31 -6.93
C GLU A 285 16.68 -11.46 -5.57
N VAL A 286 16.01 -11.01 -4.51
CA VAL A 286 16.54 -11.06 -3.15
C VAL A 286 16.43 -12.48 -2.58
N VAL A 287 17.54 -12.97 -2.02
CA VAL A 287 17.63 -14.26 -1.31
C VAL A 287 18.09 -14.00 0.13
N ILE A 288 17.39 -14.60 1.10
CA ILE A 288 17.64 -14.39 2.53
C ILE A 288 17.97 -15.71 3.25
N THR A 289 19.01 -15.66 4.09
CA THR A 289 19.28 -16.66 5.13
C THR A 289 19.17 -15.99 6.50
N ASN A 290 18.31 -16.49 7.39
CA ASN A 290 17.98 -15.82 8.65
C ASN A 290 18.13 -16.70 9.90
N PHE A 291 18.11 -16.05 11.07
CA PHE A 291 18.19 -16.71 12.38
C PHE A 291 16.96 -17.57 12.73
N ALA A 292 15.87 -17.48 11.96
CA ALA A 292 14.67 -18.28 12.16
C ALA A 292 14.71 -19.62 11.39
N GLY A 293 15.80 -19.91 10.68
CA GLY A 293 16.00 -21.18 9.98
C GLY A 293 15.56 -21.18 8.52
N LEU A 294 15.33 -20.02 7.91
CA LEU A 294 15.25 -19.92 6.45
C LEU A 294 16.67 -19.87 5.87
N TYR A 295 16.99 -20.77 4.93
CA TYR A 295 18.30 -20.88 4.31
C TYR A 295 18.17 -20.73 2.80
N ARG A 296 18.90 -19.76 2.22
CA ARG A 296 18.84 -19.38 0.80
C ARG A 296 17.40 -19.24 0.30
N TYR A 297 16.54 -18.67 1.13
CA TYR A 297 15.12 -18.53 0.82
C TYR A 297 14.94 -17.40 -0.20
N ARG A 298 14.36 -17.74 -1.35
CA ARG A 298 14.00 -16.77 -2.39
C ARG A 298 12.82 -15.93 -1.93
N LEU A 299 13.05 -14.64 -1.69
CA LEU A 299 12.02 -13.72 -1.23
C LEU A 299 10.96 -13.47 -2.31
N GLY A 300 11.36 -13.61 -3.58
CA GLY A 300 10.53 -13.32 -4.76
C GLY A 300 10.40 -11.83 -5.06
N ASP A 301 11.12 -10.98 -4.34
CA ASP A 301 11.19 -9.54 -4.58
C ASP A 301 12.30 -9.22 -5.58
N ILE A 302 11.97 -8.38 -6.55
CA ILE A 302 12.85 -7.92 -7.62
C ILE A 302 13.29 -6.50 -7.30
N VAL A 303 14.60 -6.29 -7.24
CA VAL A 303 15.21 -5.01 -6.84
C VAL A 303 16.26 -4.57 -7.84
N LYS A 304 16.45 -3.26 -7.98
CA LYS A 304 17.58 -2.65 -8.68
C LYS A 304 18.56 -2.08 -7.66
N ILE A 305 19.86 -2.26 -7.90
CA ILE A 305 20.88 -1.57 -7.10
C ILE A 305 20.94 -0.12 -7.55
N ALA A 306 20.49 0.80 -6.70
CA ALA A 306 20.49 2.23 -7.00
C ALA A 306 21.86 2.87 -6.73
N GLY A 307 22.58 2.35 -5.74
CA GLY A 307 23.86 2.88 -5.29
C GLY A 307 24.34 2.16 -4.03
N PHE A 308 25.18 2.84 -3.25
CA PHE A 308 25.72 2.32 -2.00
C PHE A 308 25.68 3.41 -0.92
N HIS A 309 25.23 3.04 0.27
CA HIS A 309 25.39 3.84 1.47
C HIS A 309 26.65 3.36 2.20
N ASN A 310 27.73 4.14 2.10
CA ASN A 310 29.08 3.67 2.44
C ASN A 310 29.44 2.42 1.62
N SER A 311 29.42 1.24 2.23
CA SER A 311 29.74 -0.04 1.57
C SER A 311 28.54 -0.99 1.46
N THR A 312 27.36 -0.64 2.00
CA THR A 312 26.15 -1.47 1.88
C THR A 312 25.32 -1.02 0.67
N PRO A 313 24.77 -1.94 -0.14
CA PRO A 313 23.98 -1.54 -1.30
C PRO A 313 22.65 -0.90 -0.88
N GLU A 314 22.22 0.05 -1.70
CA GLU A 314 20.91 0.66 -1.64
C GLU A 314 19.99 0.06 -2.70
N LEU A 315 18.91 -0.56 -2.25
CA LEU A 315 17.95 -1.27 -3.10
C LEU A 315 16.79 -0.36 -3.48
N GLN A 316 16.45 -0.30 -4.77
CA GLN A 316 15.18 0.23 -5.24
C GLN A 316 14.24 -0.94 -5.55
N PHE A 317 13.09 -0.98 -4.88
CA PHE A 317 12.08 -2.02 -5.10
C PHE A 317 11.43 -1.84 -6.48
N ILE A 318 11.33 -2.92 -7.26
CA ILE A 318 10.64 -2.90 -8.56
C ILE A 318 9.27 -3.57 -8.43
N CYS A 319 9.24 -4.87 -8.14
CA CYS A 319 8.01 -5.64 -8.07
C CYS A 319 8.24 -6.97 -7.34
N ARG A 320 7.15 -7.71 -7.12
CA ARG A 320 7.22 -9.12 -6.73
C ARG A 320 7.08 -10.00 -7.98
N ARG A 321 7.95 -11.00 -8.14
CA ARG A 321 8.05 -11.86 -9.33
C ARG A 321 6.71 -12.44 -9.81
N SER A 322 5.81 -12.77 -8.88
CA SER A 322 4.51 -13.38 -9.16
C SER A 322 3.45 -12.43 -9.71
N LEU A 323 3.77 -11.14 -9.94
CA LEU A 323 2.82 -10.09 -10.30
C LEU A 323 3.19 -9.45 -11.64
N VAL A 324 2.88 -10.15 -12.75
CA VAL A 324 3.11 -9.69 -14.13
C VAL A 324 1.93 -10.13 -15.01
N LEU A 325 1.35 -9.24 -15.82
CA LEU A 325 0.42 -9.59 -16.91
C LEU A 325 1.20 -10.17 -18.09
N SER A 326 0.74 -11.31 -18.58
CA SER A 326 1.33 -11.98 -19.73
C SER A 326 0.33 -12.90 -20.43
N ILE A 327 0.21 -12.76 -21.75
CA ILE A 327 -0.56 -13.67 -22.62
C ILE A 327 0.40 -14.54 -23.44
N ASN A 328 1.34 -13.91 -24.13
CA ASN A 328 2.34 -14.49 -25.02
C ASN A 328 3.76 -14.18 -24.51
N ILE A 329 4.54 -13.40 -25.27
CA ILE A 329 5.87 -12.92 -24.91
C ILE A 329 5.83 -11.61 -24.11
N ASP A 330 4.67 -10.96 -24.08
CA ASP A 330 4.42 -9.71 -23.35
C ASP A 330 4.59 -9.92 -21.85
N LYS A 331 5.24 -8.96 -21.18
CA LYS A 331 5.47 -9.01 -19.73
C LYS A 331 5.33 -7.63 -19.12
N ASN A 332 4.12 -7.32 -18.66
CA ASN A 332 3.80 -6.04 -18.05
C ASN A 332 3.70 -6.18 -16.52
N THR A 333 4.51 -5.42 -15.80
CA THR A 333 4.56 -5.39 -14.33
C THR A 333 3.42 -4.56 -13.73
N GLU A 334 3.29 -4.55 -12.40
CA GLU A 334 2.36 -3.64 -11.71
C GLU A 334 2.63 -2.17 -12.06
N LYS A 335 3.91 -1.82 -12.30
CA LYS A 335 4.31 -0.47 -12.68
C LYS A 335 3.85 -0.13 -14.09
N ASP A 336 3.97 -1.05 -15.04
CA ASP A 336 3.52 -0.81 -16.42
C ASP A 336 2.00 -0.62 -16.47
N LEU A 337 1.25 -1.44 -15.72
CA LEU A 337 -0.19 -1.26 -15.54
C LEU A 337 -0.51 0.10 -14.88
N GLN A 338 0.22 0.48 -13.83
CA GLN A 338 0.03 1.77 -13.16
C GLN A 338 0.23 2.94 -14.13
N LEU A 339 1.33 2.93 -14.90
CA LEU A 339 1.61 3.97 -15.89
C LEU A 339 0.54 4.04 -16.97
N ALA A 340 0.01 2.90 -17.42
CA ALA A 340 -1.09 2.87 -18.38
C ALA A 340 -2.37 3.52 -17.83
N VAL A 341 -2.73 3.21 -16.57
CA VAL A 341 -3.87 3.83 -15.89
C VAL A 341 -3.64 5.33 -15.68
N GLU A 342 -2.45 5.75 -15.26
CA GLU A 342 -2.10 7.16 -15.07
C GLU A 342 -2.20 7.98 -16.36
N GLU A 343 -1.82 7.41 -17.51
CA GLU A 343 -1.94 8.09 -18.80
C GLU A 343 -3.41 8.36 -19.13
N ALA A 344 -4.28 7.37 -18.94
CA ALA A 344 -5.70 7.51 -19.20
C ALA A 344 -6.42 8.38 -18.16
N GLU A 345 -5.95 8.41 -16.91
CA GLU A 345 -6.47 9.32 -15.87
C GLU A 345 -6.33 10.81 -16.24
N LYS A 346 -5.37 11.17 -17.11
CA LYS A 346 -5.22 12.56 -17.57
C LYS A 346 -6.47 13.04 -18.31
N LEU A 347 -7.14 12.14 -19.04
CA LEU A 347 -8.39 12.43 -19.76
C LEU A 347 -9.55 12.61 -18.79
N LEU A 348 -9.60 11.81 -17.71
CA LEU A 348 -10.62 11.92 -16.67
C LEU A 348 -10.55 13.24 -15.88
N ALA A 349 -9.36 13.80 -15.76
CA ALA A 349 -9.13 15.03 -14.99
C ALA A 349 -9.91 16.22 -15.56
N GLU A 350 -10.14 16.27 -16.87
CA GLU A 350 -10.92 17.32 -17.54
C GLU A 350 -12.39 17.34 -17.08
N GLU A 351 -12.96 16.16 -16.78
CA GLU A 351 -14.33 16.00 -16.28
C GLU A 351 -14.43 15.92 -14.75
N LYS A 352 -13.33 16.17 -14.02
CA LYS A 352 -13.24 16.04 -12.55
C LYS A 352 -13.61 14.63 -12.05
N LEU A 353 -13.33 13.63 -12.86
CA LEU A 353 -13.46 12.23 -12.51
C LEU A 353 -12.12 11.70 -11.99
N GLU A 354 -12.19 10.75 -11.06
CA GLU A 354 -11.00 10.11 -10.49
C GLU A 354 -11.22 8.59 -10.47
N VAL A 355 -10.17 7.83 -10.78
CA VAL A 355 -10.15 6.39 -10.49
C VAL A 355 -9.93 6.23 -8.99
N VAL A 356 -10.89 5.62 -8.31
CA VAL A 356 -10.84 5.34 -6.87
C VAL A 356 -9.88 4.19 -6.60
N ASP A 357 -10.01 3.12 -7.37
CA ASP A 357 -9.08 2.00 -7.39
C ASP A 357 -9.25 1.19 -8.69
N PHE A 358 -8.30 0.31 -8.98
CA PHE A 358 -8.33 -0.53 -10.17
C PHE A 358 -7.70 -1.92 -9.92
N THR A 359 -7.99 -2.85 -10.83
CA THR A 359 -7.32 -4.14 -10.90
C THR A 359 -7.32 -4.64 -12.35
N SER A 360 -6.67 -5.75 -12.62
CA SER A 360 -6.63 -6.32 -13.96
C SER A 360 -6.70 -7.84 -13.95
N LEU A 361 -7.05 -8.38 -15.11
CA LEU A 361 -7.16 -9.79 -15.39
C LEU A 361 -6.62 -10.04 -16.81
N VAL A 362 -5.99 -11.19 -17.02
CA VAL A 362 -5.77 -11.71 -18.36
C VAL A 362 -6.95 -12.61 -18.73
N ASP A 363 -7.80 -12.17 -19.66
CA ASP A 363 -8.89 -12.98 -20.16
C ASP A 363 -8.36 -13.89 -21.29
N ARG A 364 -8.35 -15.19 -21.01
CA ARG A 364 -7.95 -16.24 -21.96
C ARG A 364 -9.16 -17.04 -22.49
N ALA A 365 -10.38 -16.65 -22.13
CA ALA A 365 -11.59 -17.25 -22.67
C ALA A 365 -11.87 -16.75 -24.09
N SER A 366 -11.40 -15.56 -24.45
CA SER A 366 -11.40 -15.04 -25.82
C SER A 366 -10.21 -15.58 -26.62
N ASP A 367 -10.39 -15.67 -27.94
CA ASP A 367 -9.30 -15.97 -28.88
C ASP A 367 -9.23 -14.85 -29.94
N PRO A 368 -8.15 -14.04 -29.98
CA PRO A 368 -7.01 -14.06 -29.06
C PRO A 368 -7.37 -13.60 -27.63
N GLY A 369 -6.59 -14.05 -26.63
CA GLY A 369 -6.70 -13.55 -25.26
C GLY A 369 -6.37 -12.05 -25.17
N HIS A 370 -6.87 -11.35 -24.15
CA HIS A 370 -6.65 -9.90 -24.00
C HIS A 370 -6.57 -9.46 -22.53
N TYR A 371 -6.09 -8.25 -22.32
CA TYR A 371 -6.05 -7.64 -20.99
C TYR A 371 -7.39 -7.00 -20.66
N VAL A 372 -7.89 -7.27 -19.45
CA VAL A 372 -9.08 -6.63 -18.89
C VAL A 372 -8.64 -5.77 -17.71
N ILE A 373 -8.92 -4.48 -17.75
CA ILE A 373 -8.68 -3.54 -16.65
C ILE A 373 -10.03 -3.16 -16.05
N PHE A 374 -10.16 -3.31 -14.74
CA PHE A 374 -11.36 -2.92 -14.01
C PHE A 374 -11.13 -1.60 -13.28
N TRP A 375 -12.03 -0.62 -13.46
CA TRP A 375 -11.97 0.69 -12.81
C TRP A 375 -13.17 0.92 -11.90
N GLU A 376 -12.95 1.33 -10.66
CA GLU A 376 -13.98 1.97 -9.84
C GLU A 376 -13.78 3.48 -9.92
N LEU A 377 -14.77 4.22 -10.42
CA LEU A 377 -14.71 5.68 -10.56
C LEU A 377 -15.36 6.39 -9.37
N SER A 378 -14.91 7.61 -9.08
CA SER A 378 -15.44 8.46 -8.02
C SER A 378 -16.92 8.84 -8.24
N SER A 379 -17.33 8.94 -9.52
CA SER A 379 -18.72 9.12 -9.94
C SER A 379 -19.03 8.29 -11.20
N GLY A 380 -20.29 7.91 -11.38
CA GLY A 380 -20.74 7.02 -12.46
C GLY A 380 -21.16 7.73 -13.76
N ASN A 381 -20.85 9.01 -13.93
CA ASN A 381 -21.39 9.84 -15.02
C ASN A 381 -20.39 10.09 -16.17
N ALA A 382 -19.36 9.25 -16.32
CA ALA A 382 -18.40 9.39 -17.42
C ALA A 382 -19.09 9.16 -18.78
N SER A 383 -18.80 10.02 -19.76
CA SER A 383 -19.31 9.86 -21.13
C SER A 383 -18.72 8.63 -21.83
N GLU A 384 -19.47 8.06 -22.77
CA GLU A 384 -19.06 6.87 -23.52
C GLU A 384 -17.79 7.15 -24.35
N GLU A 385 -17.73 8.34 -24.94
CA GLU A 385 -16.62 8.83 -25.73
C GLU A 385 -15.34 9.01 -24.90
N LEU A 386 -15.48 9.51 -23.66
CA LEU A 386 -14.36 9.65 -22.74
C LEU A 386 -13.79 8.29 -22.34
N LEU A 387 -14.65 7.34 -21.95
CA LEU A 387 -14.22 6.00 -21.55
C LEU A 387 -13.59 5.23 -22.73
N SER A 388 -14.12 5.41 -23.93
CA SER A 388 -13.52 4.89 -25.17
C SER A 388 -12.14 5.49 -25.45
N SER A 389 -11.97 6.79 -25.19
CA SER A 389 -10.66 7.45 -25.30
C SER A 389 -9.68 6.98 -24.22
N CYS A 390 -10.16 6.74 -22.99
CA CYS A 390 -9.38 6.21 -21.88
C CYS A 390 -8.84 4.80 -22.20
N VAL A 391 -9.69 3.90 -22.71
CA VAL A 391 -9.25 2.54 -23.05
C VAL A 391 -8.20 2.54 -24.17
N ASN A 392 -8.35 3.41 -25.18
CA ASN A 392 -7.35 3.60 -26.23
C ASN A 392 -6.02 4.15 -25.67
N SER A 393 -6.11 5.14 -24.79
CA SER A 393 -4.95 5.72 -24.12
C SER A 393 -4.20 4.69 -23.27
N MET A 394 -4.91 3.83 -22.53
CA MET A 394 -4.30 2.74 -21.78
C MET A 394 -3.62 1.72 -22.68
N ASP A 395 -4.28 1.28 -23.77
CA ASP A 395 -3.72 0.29 -24.69
C ASP A 395 -2.41 0.78 -25.33
N LEU A 396 -2.36 2.06 -25.71
CA LEU A 396 -1.16 2.69 -26.28
C LEU A 396 -0.05 2.96 -25.25
N ALA A 397 -0.39 3.07 -23.97
CA ALA A 397 0.59 3.36 -22.92
C ALA A 397 1.43 2.14 -22.52
N PHE A 398 1.02 0.92 -22.88
CA PHE A 398 1.86 -0.26 -22.71
C PHE A 398 3.01 -0.25 -23.73
N VAL A 399 4.21 0.07 -23.26
CA VAL A 399 5.41 0.21 -24.10
C VAL A 399 6.26 -1.07 -24.20
N ASP A 400 5.86 -2.15 -23.52
CA ASP A 400 6.55 -3.43 -23.63
C ASP A 400 6.56 -3.91 -25.09
N ALA A 401 7.74 -4.20 -25.62
CA ALA A 401 7.92 -4.58 -27.02
C ALA A 401 7.14 -5.86 -27.36
N GLY A 402 6.99 -6.78 -26.41
CA GLY A 402 6.18 -7.98 -26.56
C GLY A 402 4.70 -7.64 -26.71
N TYR A 403 4.15 -6.80 -25.84
CA TYR A 403 2.77 -6.35 -25.91
C TYR A 403 2.47 -5.60 -27.22
N VAL A 404 3.27 -4.58 -27.55
CA VAL A 404 3.10 -3.75 -28.76
C VAL A 404 3.18 -4.62 -30.02
N GLY A 405 4.18 -5.52 -30.09
CA GLY A 405 4.34 -6.46 -31.19
C GLY A 405 3.13 -7.37 -31.34
N SER A 406 2.71 -8.02 -30.25
CA SER A 406 1.59 -8.96 -30.23
C SER A 406 0.23 -8.33 -30.52
N ARG A 407 -0.04 -7.11 -30.04
CA ARG A 407 -1.25 -6.33 -30.39
C ARG A 407 -1.28 -6.02 -31.89
N LYS A 408 -0.16 -5.59 -32.47
CA LYS A 408 -0.05 -5.25 -33.90
C LYS A 408 -0.30 -6.45 -34.82
N ILE A 409 0.19 -7.63 -34.46
CA ILE A 409 -0.04 -8.87 -35.23
C ILE A 409 -1.31 -9.63 -34.80
N LYS A 410 -2.13 -9.03 -33.91
CA LYS A 410 -3.40 -9.58 -33.42
C LYS A 410 -3.29 -10.94 -32.71
N THR A 411 -2.15 -11.21 -32.07
CA THR A 411 -1.98 -12.38 -31.17
C THR A 411 -2.38 -12.05 -29.73
N ILE A 412 -2.58 -10.77 -29.41
CA ILE A 412 -3.29 -10.27 -28.23
C ILE A 412 -4.49 -9.43 -28.71
N GLY A 413 -5.67 -9.71 -28.17
CA GLY A 413 -6.91 -9.00 -28.47
C GLY A 413 -6.89 -7.55 -27.96
N ALA A 414 -7.91 -6.78 -28.33
CA ALA A 414 -8.05 -5.40 -27.86
C ALA A 414 -8.18 -5.34 -26.33
N LEU A 415 -7.48 -4.39 -25.70
CA LEU A 415 -7.60 -4.15 -24.27
C LEU A 415 -9.05 -3.80 -23.93
N GLU A 416 -9.59 -4.40 -22.87
CA GLU A 416 -10.93 -4.14 -22.36
C GLU A 416 -10.87 -3.34 -21.07
N LEU A 417 -11.63 -2.24 -20.99
CA LEU A 417 -11.92 -1.51 -19.77
C LEU A 417 -13.31 -1.89 -19.28
N ARG A 418 -13.42 -2.41 -18.06
CA ARG A 418 -14.68 -2.68 -17.36
C ARG A 418 -14.88 -1.69 -16.20
N VAL A 419 -15.89 -0.84 -16.30
CA VAL A 419 -16.23 0.13 -15.24
C VAL A 419 -17.08 -0.55 -14.18
N LEU A 420 -16.75 -0.32 -12.91
CA LEU A 420 -17.36 -0.91 -11.74
C LEU A 420 -18.28 0.08 -11.00
N ARG A 421 -19.29 -0.47 -10.33
CA ARG A 421 -20.09 0.28 -9.35
C ARG A 421 -19.22 0.77 -8.18
N LYS A 422 -19.54 1.96 -7.67
CA LYS A 422 -18.93 2.48 -6.44
C LYS A 422 -19.12 1.50 -5.26
N GLY A 423 -18.06 1.28 -4.48
CA GLY A 423 -18.01 0.37 -3.35
C GLY A 423 -17.65 -1.08 -3.72
N THR A 424 -17.21 -1.35 -4.96
CA THR A 424 -16.85 -2.70 -5.39
C THR A 424 -15.54 -3.16 -4.73
N PHE A 425 -14.51 -2.32 -4.69
CA PHE A 425 -13.27 -2.65 -3.99
C PHE A 425 -13.46 -2.75 -2.47
N GLY A 426 -14.45 -2.04 -1.91
CA GLY A 426 -14.91 -2.27 -0.54
C GLY A 426 -15.47 -3.68 -0.32
N GLN A 427 -16.25 -4.21 -1.26
CA GLN A 427 -16.71 -5.61 -1.22
C GLN A 427 -15.55 -6.61 -1.36
N VAL A 428 -14.57 -6.32 -2.22
CA VAL A 428 -13.35 -7.14 -2.38
C VAL A 428 -12.56 -7.18 -1.06
N MET A 429 -12.33 -6.01 -0.44
CA MET A 429 -11.67 -5.93 0.87
C MET A 429 -12.42 -6.77 1.92
N ASN A 430 -13.74 -6.56 2.06
CA ASN A 430 -14.57 -7.29 3.01
C ASN A 430 -14.53 -8.82 2.77
N HIS A 431 -14.43 -9.26 1.52
CA HIS A 431 -14.24 -10.67 1.20
C HIS A 431 -12.92 -11.21 1.78
N TYR A 432 -11.79 -10.53 1.56
CA TYR A 432 -10.51 -10.96 2.15
C TYR A 432 -10.53 -10.94 3.68
N LEU A 433 -11.20 -9.97 4.29
CA LEU A 433 -11.39 -9.94 5.74
C LEU A 433 -12.21 -11.13 6.25
N SER A 434 -13.26 -11.52 5.52
CA SER A 434 -14.09 -12.69 5.88
C SER A 434 -13.32 -14.02 5.84
N LEU A 435 -12.26 -14.09 5.03
CA LEU A 435 -11.34 -15.25 4.97
C LEU A 435 -10.31 -15.27 6.10
N GLY A 436 -10.37 -14.32 7.04
CA GLY A 436 -9.40 -14.18 8.12
C GLY A 436 -8.15 -13.37 7.74
N GLY A 437 -8.18 -12.70 6.58
CA GLY A 437 -7.12 -11.77 6.19
C GLY A 437 -7.00 -10.62 7.20
N ALA A 438 -5.75 -10.27 7.53
CA ALA A 438 -5.49 -9.12 8.39
C ALA A 438 -5.69 -7.82 7.62
N VAL A 439 -6.56 -6.93 8.11
CA VAL A 439 -6.82 -5.61 7.50
C VAL A 439 -5.53 -4.83 7.25
N SER A 440 -4.64 -4.80 8.24
CA SER A 440 -3.36 -4.09 8.15
C SER A 440 -2.40 -4.65 7.10
N GLN A 441 -2.74 -5.79 6.50
CA GLN A 441 -1.99 -6.44 5.42
C GLN A 441 -2.74 -6.45 4.10
N PHE A 442 -3.98 -5.95 4.07
CA PHE A 442 -4.76 -5.93 2.84
C PHE A 442 -4.18 -4.92 1.84
N LYS A 443 -4.06 -5.39 0.60
CA LYS A 443 -3.73 -4.61 -0.59
C LYS A 443 -4.68 -5.07 -1.69
N THR A 444 -5.26 -4.13 -2.42
CA THR A 444 -6.01 -4.48 -3.62
C THR A 444 -5.05 -5.16 -4.61
N PRO A 445 -5.33 -6.41 -5.04
CA PRO A 445 -4.47 -7.09 -5.99
C PRO A 445 -4.52 -6.35 -7.32
N ARG A 446 -3.37 -5.98 -7.89
CA ARG A 446 -3.33 -5.39 -9.25
C ARG A 446 -3.60 -6.42 -10.34
N PHE A 447 -3.31 -7.69 -10.03
CA PHE A 447 -3.55 -8.84 -10.91
C PHE A 447 -4.42 -9.86 -10.21
N VAL A 448 -5.59 -10.12 -10.76
CA VAL A 448 -6.48 -11.18 -10.30
C VAL A 448 -6.22 -12.42 -11.16
N SER A 449 -5.75 -13.49 -10.52
CA SER A 449 -5.65 -14.80 -11.16
C SER A 449 -7.04 -15.34 -11.53
N GLN A 450 -7.14 -16.05 -12.66
CA GLN A 450 -8.35 -16.76 -13.07
C GLN A 450 -8.83 -17.77 -12.01
N SER A 451 -7.90 -18.26 -11.17
CA SER A 451 -8.22 -19.16 -10.05
C SER A 451 -8.97 -18.48 -8.89
N ASN A 452 -8.94 -17.14 -8.80
CA ASN A 452 -9.62 -16.39 -7.75
C ASN A 452 -11.10 -16.11 -8.11
N SER A 453 -11.87 -17.19 -8.18
CA SER A 453 -13.27 -17.17 -8.64
C SER A 453 -14.16 -16.22 -7.85
N LYS A 454 -13.93 -16.05 -6.54
CA LYS A 454 -14.75 -15.17 -5.69
C LYS A 454 -14.52 -13.69 -5.97
N VAL A 455 -13.26 -13.26 -6.12
CA VAL A 455 -12.96 -11.87 -6.49
C VAL A 455 -13.49 -11.57 -7.89
N LEU A 456 -13.31 -12.48 -8.85
CA LEU A 456 -13.86 -12.33 -10.19
C LEU A 456 -15.39 -12.26 -10.20
N GLN A 457 -16.08 -13.04 -9.37
CA GLN A 457 -17.54 -12.94 -9.20
C GLN A 457 -17.96 -11.56 -8.68
N ILE A 458 -17.24 -11.01 -7.69
CA ILE A 458 -17.52 -9.67 -7.16
C ILE A 458 -17.30 -8.62 -8.25
N LEU A 459 -16.18 -8.67 -8.96
CA LEU A 459 -15.87 -7.73 -10.04
C LEU A 459 -16.91 -7.80 -11.15
N ASN A 460 -17.12 -8.98 -11.75
CA ASN A 460 -18.02 -9.15 -12.89
C ASN A 460 -19.48 -8.80 -12.56
N ARG A 461 -19.97 -9.10 -11.35
CA ARG A 461 -21.34 -8.72 -10.93
C ARG A 461 -21.53 -7.21 -10.83
N ASN A 462 -20.47 -6.47 -10.52
CA ASN A 462 -20.52 -5.03 -10.33
C ASN A 462 -20.08 -4.25 -11.57
N VAL A 463 -19.81 -4.91 -12.70
CA VAL A 463 -19.55 -4.20 -13.97
C VAL A 463 -20.82 -3.47 -14.42
N THR A 464 -20.68 -2.18 -14.72
CA THR A 464 -21.75 -1.34 -15.28
C THR A 464 -21.62 -1.16 -16.77
N GLN A 465 -20.39 -1.02 -17.27
CA GLN A 465 -20.07 -0.78 -18.67
C GLN A 465 -18.76 -1.47 -19.04
N SER A 466 -18.59 -1.78 -20.32
CA SER A 466 -17.37 -2.37 -20.89
C SER A 466 -17.03 -1.69 -22.21
N TYR A 467 -15.74 -1.42 -22.43
CA TYR A 467 -15.19 -0.74 -23.59
C TYR A 467 -13.97 -1.48 -24.09
N PHE A 468 -13.85 -1.63 -25.41
CA PHE A 468 -12.68 -2.23 -26.05
C PHE A 468 -11.88 -1.16 -26.77
N SER A 469 -10.56 -1.27 -26.68
CA SER A 469 -9.64 -0.41 -27.43
C SER A 469 -9.83 -0.57 -28.93
N THR A 470 -9.85 0.56 -29.63
CA THR A 470 -9.81 0.67 -31.10
C THR A 470 -8.46 1.16 -31.62
N ALA A 471 -7.48 1.32 -30.73
CA ALA A 471 -6.13 1.80 -31.03
C ALA A 471 -5.27 0.79 -31.81
#